data_AF-A0A9W9P9Z7-F1
#
_entry.id   AF-A0A9W9P9Z7-F1
#
_cell.length_a   1.000
_cell.length_b   1.000
_cell.length_c   1.000
_cell.angle_alpha   90.00
_cell.angle_beta   90.00
_cell.angle_gamma   90.00
#
_symmetry.space_group_name_H-M   'P 1'
#
loop_
_entity.id
_entity.type
_entity.pdbx_description
1 polymer ?
#
loop_
_entity_poly.entity_id
_entity_poly.type
_entity_poly.pdbx_seq_one_letter_code
_entity_poly.pdbx_strand_id
1 'polypeptide(L)'
;MKFRSKSLPNLRFWNRGQGHNDYAEIKTEQNITFTFVKALYLEDDIWVEYWRNREYRTCSWSEYEGIGEAATAAVVAAQWSCQGLQILAGMVQQGTINRINAKMRLEQLSSQAYGRRFRLSLPSGRDAAERSRFD
;
A
#
# COMPACT_ATOMS: atom_id res chain seq x y z
N MET A 1 -10.15 -7.43 -25.16
CA MET A 1 -10.43 -7.77 -23.74
C MET A 1 -10.90 -6.52 -23.02
N LYS A 2 -12.20 -6.44 -22.66
CA LYS A 2 -12.80 -5.31 -21.94
C LYS A 2 -12.58 -5.55 -20.44
N PHE A 3 -11.78 -4.72 -19.78
CA PHE A 3 -11.75 -4.66 -18.32
C PHE A 3 -13.10 -4.13 -17.84
N ARG A 4 -13.95 -5.02 -17.33
CA ARG A 4 -15.15 -4.61 -16.60
C ARG A 4 -14.68 -3.98 -15.29
N SER A 5 -14.99 -2.69 -15.12
CA SER A 5 -14.85 -1.97 -13.85
C SER A 5 -15.69 -2.68 -12.80
N LYS A 6 -15.08 -3.60 -12.04
CA LYS A 6 -15.63 -4.06 -10.76
C LYS A 6 -15.42 -2.91 -9.79
N SER A 7 -16.50 -2.44 -9.18
CA SER A 7 -16.49 -1.40 -8.16
C SER A 7 -15.40 -1.71 -7.13
N LEU A 8 -14.45 -0.79 -6.98
CA LEU A 8 -13.43 -0.89 -5.95
C LEU A 8 -14.12 -1.01 -4.58
N PRO A 9 -13.66 -1.89 -3.68
CA PRO A 9 -14.19 -1.99 -2.32
C PRO A 9 -14.17 -0.61 -1.66
N ASN A 10 -15.19 -0.33 -0.84
CA ASN A 10 -15.42 0.95 -0.16
C ASN A 10 -14.18 1.41 0.63
N LEU A 11 -13.32 2.20 0.00
CA LEU A 11 -12.15 2.82 0.60
C LEU A 11 -12.59 3.86 1.63
N ARG A 12 -12.23 3.66 2.90
CA ARG A 12 -12.38 4.68 3.94
C ARG A 12 -11.00 5.12 4.42
N PHE A 13 -10.72 6.41 4.28
CA PHE A 13 -9.51 7.05 4.81
C PHE A 13 -9.82 7.55 6.22
N TRP A 14 -9.12 7.05 7.23
CA TRP A 14 -9.24 7.56 8.59
C TRP A 14 -8.14 8.58 8.86
N ASN A 15 -8.54 9.80 9.23
CA ASN A 15 -7.65 10.84 9.70
C ASN A 15 -7.76 10.90 11.24
N ARG A 16 -6.80 10.33 11.97
CA ARG A 16 -6.63 10.63 13.40
C ARG A 16 -5.29 11.32 13.58
N GLY A 17 -5.36 12.47 14.25
CA GLY A 17 -4.32 13.49 14.32
C GLY A 17 -2.92 13.00 14.67
N GLN A 18 -1.97 13.73 14.07
CA GLN A 18 -0.51 13.66 14.19
C GLN A 18 0.20 12.65 13.27
N GLY A 19 0.59 13.18 12.11
CA GLY A 19 1.57 12.60 11.19
C GLY A 19 0.94 11.77 10.06
N HIS A 20 0.65 12.42 8.93
CA HIS A 20 0.48 11.85 7.56
C HIS A 20 0.52 10.32 7.44
N ASN A 21 -0.48 9.63 8.00
CA ASN A 21 -0.60 8.19 7.95
C ASN A 21 -1.98 7.85 7.40
N ASP A 22 -2.15 8.19 6.11
CA ASP A 22 -3.28 7.79 5.28
C ASP A 22 -3.20 6.28 5.02
N TYR A 23 -3.49 5.48 6.04
CA TYR A 23 -3.70 4.05 5.84
C TYR A 23 -5.08 3.84 5.25
N ALA A 24 -5.15 3.25 4.08
CA ALA A 24 -6.40 2.97 3.41
C ALA A 24 -6.96 1.62 3.90
N GLU A 25 -8.17 1.66 4.43
CA GLU A 25 -8.90 0.48 4.90
C GLU A 25 -9.73 -0.10 3.75
N ILE A 26 -9.52 -1.39 3.47
CA ILE A 26 -10.31 -2.16 2.52
C ILE A 26 -11.27 -3.07 3.28
N LYS A 27 -12.57 -2.92 3.02
CA LYS A 27 -13.61 -3.78 3.57
C LYS A 27 -14.06 -4.82 2.55
N THR A 28 -14.12 -6.07 2.99
CA THR A 28 -14.71 -7.17 2.23
C THR A 28 -16.22 -7.26 2.46
N GLU A 29 -16.91 -8.04 1.63
CA GLU A 29 -18.34 -8.37 1.79
C GLU A 29 -18.63 -9.12 3.10
N GLN A 30 -17.65 -9.87 3.60
CA GLN A 30 -17.70 -10.58 4.88
C GLN A 30 -17.43 -9.67 6.10
N ASN A 31 -17.39 -8.35 5.89
CA ASN A 31 -17.08 -7.33 6.89
C ASN A 31 -15.68 -7.48 7.54
N ILE A 32 -14.77 -8.18 6.86
CA ILE A 32 -13.35 -8.23 7.22
C ILE A 32 -12.68 -6.98 6.66
N THR A 33 -11.93 -6.26 7.50
CA THR A 33 -11.15 -5.08 7.08
C THR A 33 -9.67 -5.41 6.96
N PHE A 34 -9.01 -4.83 5.97
CA PHE A 34 -7.57 -4.93 5.77
C PHE A 34 -6.97 -3.54 5.65
N THR A 35 -5.88 -3.32 6.37
CA THR A 35 -5.12 -2.09 6.30
C THR A 35 -3.65 -2.43 6.20
N PHE A 36 -3.05 -2.19 5.05
CA PHE A 36 -1.61 -2.39 4.85
C PHE A 36 -0.83 -1.26 5.53
N VAL A 37 0.17 -1.61 6.34
CA VAL A 37 1.00 -0.63 7.06
C VAL A 37 2.31 -0.39 6.32
N LYS A 38 3.16 -1.43 6.22
CA LYS A 38 4.45 -1.38 5.54
C LYS A 38 4.97 -2.78 5.21
N ALA A 39 6.00 -2.84 4.37
CA ALA A 39 6.81 -4.03 4.16
C ALA A 39 8.24 -3.85 4.70
N LEU A 40 8.85 -4.93 5.15
CA LEU A 40 10.15 -4.99 5.82
C LEU A 40 10.96 -6.17 5.28
N TYR A 41 12.29 -6.09 5.37
CA TYR A 41 13.16 -7.25 5.16
C TYR A 41 13.43 -7.90 6.51
N LEU A 42 13.03 -9.15 6.68
CA LEU A 42 13.21 -9.93 7.91
C LEU A 42 13.44 -11.40 7.58
N GLU A 43 14.34 -12.07 8.30
CA GLU A 43 14.59 -13.52 8.16
C GLU A 43 14.81 -13.98 6.71
N ASP A 44 15.53 -13.17 5.93
CA ASP A 44 15.80 -13.44 4.52
C ASP A 44 14.55 -13.62 3.65
N ASP A 45 13.48 -12.90 4.01
CA ASP A 45 12.29 -12.70 3.18
C ASP A 45 11.74 -11.27 3.33
N ILE A 46 10.75 -10.94 2.50
CA ILE A 46 9.95 -9.72 2.61
C ILE A 46 8.73 -10.01 3.48
N TRP A 47 8.65 -9.32 4.61
CA TRP A 47 7.54 -9.40 5.55
C TRP A 47 6.62 -8.21 5.40
N VAL A 48 5.33 -8.44 5.63
CA VAL A 48 4.28 -7.42 5.61
C VAL A 48 3.73 -7.22 7.00
N GLU A 49 3.61 -5.97 7.41
CA GLU A 49 2.86 -5.57 8.60
C GLU A 49 1.52 -4.99 8.17
N TYR A 50 0.44 -5.50 8.75
CA TYR A 50 -0.92 -5.09 8.39
C TYR A 50 -1.89 -5.27 9.56
N TRP A 51 -3.00 -4.55 9.49
CA TRP A 51 -4.15 -4.82 10.34
C TRP A 51 -5.16 -5.67 9.58
N ARG A 52 -5.69 -6.69 10.25
CA ARG A 52 -6.89 -7.41 9.83
C ARG A 52 -7.94 -7.18 10.89
N ASN A 53 -9.05 -6.54 10.53
CA ASN A 53 -10.04 -6.03 11.47
C ASN A 53 -9.41 -5.02 12.44
N ARG A 54 -9.08 -5.47 13.65
CA ARG A 54 -8.42 -4.70 14.71
C ARG A 54 -7.21 -5.42 15.29
N GLU A 55 -6.77 -6.50 14.64
CA GLU A 55 -5.62 -7.27 15.06
C GLU A 55 -4.44 -6.91 14.18
N TYR A 56 -3.34 -6.55 14.83
CA TYR A 56 -2.06 -6.36 14.17
C TYR A 56 -1.46 -7.71 13.83
N ARG A 57 -1.04 -7.89 12.59
CA ARG A 57 -0.47 -9.15 12.10
C ARG A 57 0.76 -8.89 11.25
N THR A 58 1.63 -9.88 11.24
CA THR A 58 2.83 -9.93 10.39
C THR A 58 2.90 -11.30 9.73
N CYS A 59 3.32 -11.33 8.46
CA CYS A 59 3.58 -12.58 7.73
C CYS A 59 4.51 -12.30 6.56
N SER A 60 5.03 -13.35 5.92
CA SER A 60 5.78 -13.21 4.66
C SER A 60 4.89 -12.63 3.56
N TRP A 61 5.51 -12.04 2.53
CA TRP A 61 4.81 -11.54 1.35
C TRP A 61 4.03 -12.65 0.65
N SER A 62 4.59 -13.86 0.56
CA SER A 62 3.96 -15.03 -0.06
C SER A 62 2.67 -15.43 0.68
N GLU A 63 2.70 -15.44 2.01
CA GLU A 63 1.51 -15.70 2.83
C GLU A 63 0.49 -14.57 2.70
N TYR A 64 0.95 -13.32 2.65
CA TYR A 64 0.10 -12.14 2.52
C TYR A 64 -0.66 -12.14 1.19
N GLU A 65 0.02 -12.44 0.08
CA GLU A 65 -0.59 -12.57 -1.25
C GLU A 65 -1.65 -13.69 -1.26
N GLY A 66 -1.40 -14.79 -0.56
CA GLY A 66 -2.33 -15.91 -0.40
C GLY A 66 -3.62 -15.57 0.35
N ILE A 67 -3.70 -14.44 1.07
CA ILE A 67 -4.95 -14.00 1.75
C ILE A 67 -6.03 -13.63 0.72
N GLY A 68 -5.64 -13.18 -0.46
CA GLY A 68 -6.52 -12.90 -1.59
C GLY A 68 -6.71 -11.42 -1.90
N GLU A 69 -7.59 -11.14 -2.88
CA GLU A 69 -7.69 -9.84 -3.57
C GLU A 69 -7.88 -8.63 -2.63
N ALA A 70 -8.58 -8.80 -1.50
CA ALA A 70 -8.82 -7.72 -0.54
C ALA A 70 -7.54 -7.26 0.17
N ALA A 71 -6.63 -8.19 0.49
CA ALA A 71 -5.34 -7.87 1.08
C ALA A 71 -4.46 -7.15 0.04
N THR A 72 -4.40 -7.65 -1.19
CA THR A 72 -3.69 -6.99 -2.29
C THR A 72 -4.24 -5.60 -2.59
N ALA A 73 -5.57 -5.42 -2.53
CA ALA A 73 -6.21 -4.11 -2.67
C ALA A 73 -5.76 -3.14 -1.57
N ALA A 74 -5.50 -3.61 -0.35
CA ALA A 74 -5.01 -2.75 0.74
C ALA A 74 -3.59 -2.23 0.46
N VAL A 75 -2.73 -3.03 -0.18
CA VAL A 75 -1.38 -2.60 -0.64
C VAL A 75 -1.50 -1.49 -1.69
N VAL A 76 -2.37 -1.68 -2.68
CA VAL A 76 -2.61 -0.69 -3.74
C VAL A 76 -3.24 0.58 -3.17
N ALA A 77 -4.17 0.44 -2.23
CA ALA A 77 -4.80 1.55 -1.55
C ALA A 77 -3.79 2.36 -0.72
N ALA A 78 -2.86 1.65 -0.08
CA ALA A 78 -1.67 2.21 0.54
C ALA A 78 -0.66 2.80 -0.47
N GLN A 79 -0.94 2.78 -1.77
CA GLN A 79 -0.11 3.29 -2.87
C GLN A 79 1.22 2.54 -3.08
N TRP A 80 1.39 1.38 -2.43
CA TRP A 80 2.54 0.51 -2.65
C TRP A 80 2.39 -0.28 -3.96
N SER A 81 3.52 -0.66 -4.55
CA SER A 81 3.54 -1.49 -5.76
C SER A 81 3.52 -2.97 -5.39
N CYS A 82 2.39 -3.64 -5.62
CA CYS A 82 2.30 -5.10 -5.43
C CYS A 82 3.35 -5.83 -6.29
N GLN A 83 3.47 -5.44 -7.56
CA GLN A 83 4.48 -6.02 -8.46
C GLN A 83 5.91 -5.74 -7.96
N GLY A 84 6.16 -4.56 -7.39
CA GLY A 84 7.46 -4.23 -6.82
C GLY A 84 7.83 -5.11 -5.64
N LEU A 85 6.86 -5.36 -4.75
CA LEU A 85 7.03 -6.28 -3.62
C LEU A 85 7.21 -7.73 -4.09
N GLN A 86 6.43 -8.17 -5.08
CA GLN A 86 6.55 -9.52 -5.67
C GLN A 86 7.95 -9.77 -6.26
N ILE A 87 8.44 -8.84 -7.09
CA ILE A 87 9.77 -8.95 -7.70
C ILE A 87 10.84 -9.01 -6.61
N LEU A 88 10.72 -8.15 -5.59
CA LEU A 88 11.71 -8.10 -4.53
C LEU A 88 11.70 -9.36 -3.66
N ALA A 89 10.53 -9.88 -3.29
CA ALA A 89 10.39 -11.15 -2.59
C ALA A 89 11.02 -12.30 -3.39
N GLY A 90 10.74 -12.37 -4.70
CA GLY A 90 11.37 -13.35 -5.58
C GLY A 90 12.88 -13.23 -5.64
N MET A 91 13.43 -12.00 -5.73
CA MET A 91 14.88 -11.79 -5.73
C MET A 91 15.54 -12.26 -4.43
N VAL A 92 14.90 -11.99 -3.29
CA VAL A 92 15.38 -12.38 -1.96
C VAL A 92 15.34 -13.90 -1.81
N GLN A 93 14.23 -14.55 -2.14
CA GLN A 93 14.08 -16.01 -2.08
C GLN A 93 15.07 -16.76 -3.00
N GLN A 94 15.38 -16.18 -4.16
CA GLN A 94 16.39 -16.74 -5.08
C GLN A 94 17.84 -16.44 -4.65
N GLY A 95 18.06 -15.68 -3.58
CA GLY A 95 19.39 -15.28 -3.13
C GLY A 95 20.12 -14.33 -4.10
N THR A 96 19.39 -13.73 -5.05
CA THR A 96 19.97 -12.87 -6.10
C THR A 96 20.27 -11.45 -5.63
N ILE A 97 19.70 -11.05 -4.48
CA ILE A 97 19.90 -9.76 -3.85
C ILE A 97 20.32 -9.97 -2.40
N ASN A 98 21.31 -9.20 -1.94
CA ASN A 98 21.70 -9.22 -0.54
C ASN A 98 20.78 -8.34 0.32
N ARG A 99 20.88 -8.52 1.64
CA ARG A 99 20.10 -7.77 2.64
C ARG A 99 20.17 -6.25 2.49
N ILE A 100 21.33 -5.68 2.18
CA ILE A 100 21.51 -4.23 2.07
C ILE A 100 20.72 -3.70 0.86
N ASN A 101 20.90 -4.33 -0.29
CA ASN A 101 20.21 -3.96 -1.52
C ASN A 101 18.69 -4.20 -1.42
N ALA A 102 18.26 -5.25 -0.72
CA ALA A 102 16.85 -5.52 -0.50
C ALA A 102 16.18 -4.43 0.36
N LYS A 103 16.82 -4.03 1.46
CA LYS A 103 16.35 -2.91 2.29
C LYS A 103 16.27 -1.60 1.51
N MET A 104 17.30 -1.29 0.72
CA MET A 104 17.31 -0.10 -0.13
C MET A 104 16.15 -0.11 -1.15
N ARG A 105 15.86 -1.26 -1.76
CA ARG A 105 14.72 -1.41 -2.68
C ARG A 105 13.38 -1.25 -1.96
N LEU A 106 13.23 -1.77 -0.74
CA LEU A 106 12.03 -1.54 0.09
C LEU A 106 11.85 -0.06 0.43
N GLU A 107 12.93 0.64 0.81
CA GLU A 107 12.90 2.07 1.08
C GLU A 107 12.51 2.89 -0.15
N GLN A 108 12.98 2.50 -1.33
CA GLN A 108 12.56 3.10 -2.60
C GLN A 108 11.05 2.89 -2.84
N LEU A 109 10.53 1.68 -2.63
CA LEU A 109 9.09 1.39 -2.76
C LEU A 109 8.26 2.19 -1.76
N SER A 110 8.72 2.29 -0.51
CA SER A 110 8.09 3.09 0.54
C SER A 110 8.06 4.57 0.16
N SER A 111 9.19 5.13 -0.30
CA SER A 111 9.31 6.52 -0.72
C SER A 111 8.42 6.84 -1.92
N GLN A 112 8.32 5.91 -2.88
CA GLN A 112 7.40 6.04 -4.01
C GLN A 112 5.94 6.04 -3.56
N ALA A 113 5.56 5.14 -2.65
CA ALA A 113 4.21 5.10 -2.11
C ALA A 113 3.87 6.40 -1.37
N TYR A 114 4.78 6.90 -0.54
CA TYR A 114 4.64 8.17 0.15
C TYR A 114 4.48 9.34 -0.83
N GLY A 115 5.35 9.43 -1.85
CA GLY A 115 5.27 10.46 -2.88
C GLY A 115 3.96 10.42 -3.67
N ARG A 116 3.40 9.23 -3.92
CA ARG A 116 2.07 9.07 -4.56
C ARG A 116 0.95 9.57 -3.66
N ARG A 117 0.96 9.20 -2.37
CA ARG A 117 -0.02 9.71 -1.39
C ARG A 117 0.04 11.23 -1.29
N PHE A 118 1.25 11.79 -1.21
CA PHE A 118 1.45 13.23 -1.14
C PHE A 118 0.87 13.96 -2.36
N ARG A 119 1.10 13.44 -3.58
CA ARG A 119 0.51 14.02 -4.81
C ARG A 119 -1.01 13.99 -4.84
N LEU A 120 -1.62 12.93 -4.28
CA LEU A 120 -3.08 12.82 -4.20
C LEU A 120 -3.68 13.74 -3.12
N SER A 121 -2.90 14.09 -2.10
CA SER A 121 -3.32 15.02 -1.03
C SER A 121 -3.19 16.51 -1.40
N LEU A 122 -2.49 16.85 -2.48
CA LEU A 122 -2.38 18.23 -2.95
C LEU A 122 -3.61 18.61 -3.78
N PRO A 123 -4.20 19.81 -3.58
CA PRO A 123 -5.22 20.31 -4.48
C PRO A 123 -4.64 20.35 -5.90
N SER A 124 -5.34 19.76 -6.85
CA SER A 124 -4.98 19.90 -8.26
C SER A 124 -4.95 21.39 -8.59
N GLY A 125 -3.81 21.90 -9.07
CA GLY A 125 -3.60 23.33 -9.34
C GLY A 125 -4.56 23.95 -10.38
N ARG A 126 -5.50 23.17 -10.93
CA ARG A 126 -6.61 23.69 -11.75
C ARG A 126 -7.73 24.32 -10.92
N ASP A 127 -8.01 23.85 -9.71
CA ASP A 127 -9.11 24.39 -8.89
C ASP A 127 -8.69 25.66 -8.14
N ALA A 128 -7.38 25.88 -7.95
CA ALA A 128 -6.84 27.09 -7.34
C ALA A 128 -6.94 28.33 -8.26
N ALA A 129 -6.95 28.13 -9.59
CA ALA A 129 -6.99 29.22 -10.56
C ALA A 129 -8.41 29.79 -10.81
N GLU A 130 -9.47 29.04 -10.48
CA GLU A 130 -10.85 29.53 -10.61
C GLU A 130 -11.33 30.37 -9.41
N ARG A 131 -10.71 30.21 -8.23
CA ARG A 131 -11.05 31.04 -7.05
C ARG A 131 -10.43 32.44 -7.05
N SER A 132 -9.51 32.74 -7.98
CA SER A 132 -8.84 34.05 -8.04
C SER A 132 -9.43 34.99 -9.11
N ARG A 133 -10.59 34.67 -9.70
CA ARG A 133 -11.30 35.52 -10.66
C ARG A 133 -12.50 36.28 -10.08
N PHE A 134 -12.70 36.21 -8.77
CA PHE A 134 -13.83 36.82 -8.05
C PHE A 134 -13.43 37.61 -6.79
N ASP A 135 -12.22 38.18 -6.78
CA ASP A 135 -11.84 39.26 -5.84
C ASP A 135 -11.16 40.40 -6.63
#